data_AF-A0A0G4KHX1-F1
#
_entry.id   AF-A0A0G4KHX1-F1
#
_cell.length_a   1.000
_cell.length_b   1.000
_cell.length_c   1.000
_cell.angle_alpha   90.00
_cell.angle_beta   90.00
_cell.angle_gamma   90.00
#
_symmetry.space_group_name_H-M   'P 1'
#
loop_
_entity.id
_entity.type
_entity.pdbx_description
1 polymer ?
#
loop_
_entity_poly.entity_id
_entity_poly.type
_entity_poly.pdbx_seq_one_letter_code
_entity_poly.pdbx_strand_id
1 'polypeptide(L)'
;MDAATIEETNRMRESLGLKPLPVPGAAPPSPKERRAGSESDGEEEEEASTIDTRQAQAYDNYRQIREAEEAKRKREARVAAAKKER
;
A
#
# COMPACT_ATOMS: atom_id res chain seq x y z
N MET A 1 -12.05 -30.94 7.23
CA MET A 1 -12.48 -29.75 6.46
C MET A 1 -13.30 -30.27 5.30
N ASP A 2 -14.54 -29.82 5.19
CA ASP A 2 -15.43 -30.23 4.09
C ASP A 2 -15.04 -29.48 2.80
N ALA A 3 -15.22 -30.12 1.64
CA ALA A 3 -14.86 -29.55 0.34
C ALA A 3 -15.64 -28.25 0.07
N ALA A 4 -16.90 -28.20 0.50
CA ALA A 4 -17.76 -27.02 0.40
C ALA A 4 -17.20 -25.80 1.16
N THR A 5 -16.61 -26.01 2.34
CA THR A 5 -16.01 -24.93 3.14
C THR A 5 -14.74 -24.38 2.49
N ILE A 6 -13.97 -25.25 1.80
CA ILE A 6 -12.76 -24.83 1.09
C ILE A 6 -13.10 -23.99 -0.14
N GLU A 7 -14.17 -24.33 -0.86
CA GLU A 7 -14.65 -23.53 -1.99
C GLU A 7 -15.12 -22.13 -1.57
N GLU A 8 -15.87 -22.03 -0.47
CA GLU A 8 -16.27 -20.73 0.08
C GLU A 8 -15.06 -19.89 0.49
N THR A 9 -14.09 -20.51 1.15
CA THR A 9 -12.82 -19.87 1.51
C THR A 9 -12.04 -19.44 0.27
N ASN A 10 -12.07 -20.23 -0.80
CA ASN A 10 -11.41 -19.91 -2.06
C ASN A 10 -12.03 -18.69 -2.74
N ARG A 11 -13.36 -18.54 -2.72
CA ARG A 11 -14.02 -17.31 -3.20
C ARG A 11 -13.58 -16.07 -2.43
N MET A 12 -13.46 -16.19 -1.10
CA MET A 12 -12.95 -15.09 -0.27
C MET A 12 -11.49 -14.78 -0.62
N ARG A 13 -10.65 -15.79 -0.83
CA ARG A 13 -9.25 -15.62 -1.23
C ARG A 13 -9.12 -14.97 -2.60
N GLU A 14 -9.91 -15.40 -3.58
CA GLU A 14 -9.95 -14.80 -4.93
C GLU A 14 -10.33 -13.32 -4.87
N SER A 15 -11.31 -12.96 -4.04
CA SER A 15 -11.70 -11.55 -3.83
C SER A 15 -10.59 -10.69 -3.22
N LEU A 16 -9.67 -11.32 -2.49
CA LEU A 16 -8.50 -10.70 -1.87
C LEU A 16 -7.24 -10.82 -2.74
N GLY A 17 -7.35 -11.32 -3.98
CA GLY A 17 -6.21 -11.56 -4.87
C GLY A 17 -5.28 -12.69 -4.41
N LEU A 18 -5.72 -13.49 -3.43
CA LEU A 18 -4.95 -14.60 -2.88
C LEU A 18 -5.20 -15.89 -3.68
N LYS A 19 -4.14 -16.67 -3.87
CA LYS A 19 -4.21 -17.95 -4.56
C LYS A 19 -5.15 -18.94 -3.85
N PRO A 20 -6.08 -19.61 -4.56
CA PRO A 20 -7.00 -20.57 -3.95
C PRO A 20 -6.26 -21.80 -3.38
N LEU A 21 -6.81 -22.36 -2.31
CA LEU A 21 -6.33 -23.58 -1.67
C LEU A 21 -6.72 -24.82 -2.49
N PRO A 22 -5.90 -25.87 -2.48
CA PRO A 22 -6.24 -27.13 -3.13
C PRO A 22 -7.43 -27.79 -2.43
N VAL A 23 -8.49 -28.08 -3.19
CA VAL A 23 -9.66 -28.82 -2.71
C VAL A 23 -9.36 -30.33 -2.77
N PRO A 24 -9.58 -31.09 -1.69
CA PRO A 24 -9.43 -32.55 -1.70
C PRO A 24 -10.33 -33.20 -2.76
N GLY A 25 -9.73 -33.97 -3.68
CA GLY A 25 -10.45 -34.67 -4.76
C GLY A 25 -10.58 -33.91 -6.08
N ALA A 26 -10.21 -32.62 -6.13
CA ALA A 26 -10.12 -31.86 -7.37
C ALA A 26 -8.75 -32.06 -8.05
N ALA A 27 -8.71 -31.99 -9.38
CA ALA A 27 -7.47 -32.01 -10.13
C ALA A 27 -6.58 -30.81 -9.74
N PRO A 28 -5.24 -30.98 -9.68
CA PRO A 28 -4.34 -29.90 -9.30
C PRO A 28 -4.46 -28.73 -10.30
N PRO A 29 -4.35 -27.47 -9.83
CA PRO A 29 -4.45 -26.31 -10.71
C PRO A 29 -3.32 -26.35 -11.75
N SER A 30 -3.70 -26.02 -12.98
CA SER A 30 -2.81 -25.96 -14.13
C SER A 30 -1.68 -24.94 -13.90
N PRO A 31 -0.51 -25.10 -14.55
CA PRO A 31 0.62 -24.19 -14.38
C PRO A 31 0.30 -22.73 -14.70
N LYS A 32 -0.71 -22.46 -15.55
CA LYS A 32 -1.20 -21.10 -15.87
C LYS A 32 -1.96 -20.48 -14.71
N GLU A 33 -2.86 -21.23 -14.06
CA GLU A 33 -3.59 -20.78 -12.86
C GLU A 33 -2.66 -20.54 -11.67
N ARG A 34 -1.49 -21.20 -11.63
CA ARG A 34 -0.46 -20.94 -10.62
C ARG A 34 0.28 -19.61 -10.83
N ARG A 35 0.29 -19.06 -12.05
CA ARG A 35 0.99 -17.82 -12.43
C ARG A 35 0.08 -16.60 -12.40
N ALA A 36 -1.22 -16.77 -12.61
CA ALA A 36 -2.20 -15.67 -12.61
C ALA A 36 -2.29 -14.89 -11.28
N GLY A 37 -1.82 -15.46 -10.16
CA GLY A 37 -1.70 -14.75 -8.87
C GLY A 37 -0.39 -13.98 -8.67
N SER A 38 0.47 -13.90 -9.70
CA SER A 38 1.76 -13.21 -9.66
C SER A 38 1.81 -11.96 -10.54
N GLU A 39 0.72 -11.63 -11.25
CA GLU A 39 0.64 -10.52 -12.21
C GLU A 39 -0.20 -9.33 -11.67
N SER A 40 -0.38 -9.25 -10.35
CA SER A 40 -0.91 -8.06 -9.66
C SER A 40 0.14 -7.46 -8.72
N ASP A 41 1.38 -7.45 -9.17
CA ASP A 41 2.42 -6.57 -8.64
C ASP A 41 2.86 -5.72 -9.84
N GLY A 42 1.97 -4.82 -10.24
CA GLY A 42 2.29 -3.84 -11.25
C GLY A 42 3.29 -2.89 -10.64
N GLU A 43 4.58 -3.10 -10.95
CA GLU A 43 5.67 -2.14 -11.21
C GLU A 43 5.66 -0.77 -10.49
N GLU A 44 5.01 -0.65 -9.35
CA GLU A 44 5.43 0.23 -8.29
C GLU A 44 6.45 -0.62 -7.54
N GLU A 45 7.73 -0.31 -7.72
CA GLU A 45 8.78 -0.70 -6.79
C GLU A 45 8.27 -0.34 -5.39
N GLU A 46 7.57 -1.26 -4.72
CA GLU A 46 7.28 -1.17 -3.31
C GLU A 46 8.64 -1.27 -2.65
N GLU A 47 9.31 -0.11 -2.52
CA GLU A 47 10.60 0.03 -1.88
C GLU A 47 10.49 -0.73 -0.58
N ALA A 48 11.16 -1.89 -0.53
CA ALA A 48 11.01 -2.79 0.60
C ALA A 48 11.25 -1.97 1.86
N SER A 49 10.23 -1.88 2.74
CA SER A 49 10.25 -1.11 3.99
C SER A 49 11.19 -1.76 5.00
N THR A 50 12.44 -1.91 4.60
CA THR A 50 13.58 -2.35 5.38
C THR A 50 13.99 -1.22 6.32
N ILE A 51 14.82 -1.56 7.31
CA ILE A 51 15.29 -0.57 8.29
C ILE A 51 16.06 0.55 7.60
N ASP A 52 16.82 0.24 6.55
CA ASP A 52 17.63 1.20 5.80
C ASP A 52 16.77 2.23 5.05
N THR A 53 15.67 1.83 4.41
CA THR A 53 14.78 2.77 3.70
C THR A 53 14.06 3.72 4.66
N ARG A 54 13.61 3.21 5.82
CA ARG A 54 13.00 4.05 6.87
C ARG A 54 14.00 5.05 7.46
N GLN A 55 15.26 4.64 7.64
CA GLN A 55 16.31 5.52 8.15
C GLN A 55 16.70 6.61 7.15
N ALA A 56 16.81 6.27 5.86
CA ALA A 56 17.11 7.22 4.80
C ALA A 56 16.06 8.35 4.73
N GLN A 57 14.77 8.01 4.88
CA GLN A 57 13.67 8.99 4.83
C GLN A 57 13.59 9.91 6.07
N ALA A 58 14.31 9.62 7.16
CA ALA A 58 14.18 10.38 8.41
C ALA A 58 14.57 11.86 8.25
N TYR A 59 15.64 12.12 7.50
CA TYR A 59 16.09 13.48 7.23
C TYR A 59 15.11 14.26 6.34
N ASP A 60 14.62 13.62 5.29
CA ASP A 60 13.67 14.24 4.35
C ASP A 60 12.33 14.54 5.04
N ASN A 61 11.84 13.63 5.88
CA ASN A 61 10.64 13.86 6.69
C ASN A 61 10.81 15.06 7.64
N TYR A 62 11.96 15.16 8.32
CA TYR A 62 12.25 16.31 9.19
C TYR A 62 12.26 17.62 8.39
N ARG A 63 12.92 17.64 7.23
CA ARG A 63 12.96 18.81 6.35
C ARG A 63 11.57 19.23 5.88
N GLN A 64 10.75 18.28 5.41
CA GLN A 64 9.38 18.55 4.97
C GLN A 64 8.54 19.19 6.08
N ILE A 65 8.65 18.71 7.32
CA ILE A 65 7.94 19.29 8.47
C ILE A 65 8.41 20.73 8.73
N ARG A 66 9.73 20.99 8.72
CA ARG A 66 10.28 22.34 8.92
C ARG A 66 9.80 23.30 7.83
N GLU A 67 9.88 22.87 6.56
CA GLU A 67 9.46 23.67 5.40
C GLU A 67 7.95 23.97 5.44
N ALA A 68 7.12 23.00 5.85
CA ALA A 68 5.68 23.18 6.03
C ALA A 68 5.35 24.20 7.14
N GLU A 69 6.06 24.17 8.27
CA GLU A 69 5.90 25.15 9.35
C GLU A 69 6.28 26.56 8.91
N GLU A 70 7.39 26.71 8.19
CA GLU A 70 7.81 28.01 7.65
C GLU A 70 6.81 28.55 6.62
N ALA A 71 6.33 27.69 5.72
CA ALA A 71 5.32 28.05 4.74
C ALA A 71 4.02 28.50 5.42
N LYS A 72 3.60 27.81 6.49
CA LYS A 72 2.44 28.20 7.30
C LYS A 72 2.65 29.57 7.95
N ARG A 73 3.79 29.80 8.61
CA ARG A 73 4.13 31.12 9.19
C ARG A 73 4.12 32.24 8.14
N LYS A 74 4.69 32.02 6.96
CA LYS A 74 4.69 33.00 5.86
C LYS A 74 3.29 33.29 5.33
N ARG A 75 2.39 32.30 5.31
CA ARG A 75 0.98 32.50 4.93
C ARG A 75 0.24 33.32 5.99
N GLU A 76 0.39 32.97 7.26
CA GLU A 76 -0.23 33.68 8.38
C GLU A 76 0.24 35.14 8.47
N ALA A 77 1.54 35.39 8.29
CA ALA A 77 2.10 36.74 8.29
C ALA A 77 1.52 37.61 7.16
N ARG A 78 1.37 37.05 5.95
CA ARG A 78 0.74 37.75 4.82
C ARG A 78 -0.73 38.07 5.07
N VAL A 79 -1.48 37.12 5.64
CA VAL A 79 -2.89 37.34 6.00
C VAL A 79 -3.02 38.38 7.11
N ALA A 80 -2.16 38.35 8.12
CA ALA A 80 -2.15 39.33 9.20
C ALA A 80 -1.81 40.74 8.70
N ALA A 81 -0.82 40.88 7.81
CA ALA A 81 -0.49 42.15 7.17
C ALA A 81 -1.67 42.68 6.34
N ALA A 82 -2.27 41.85 5.49
CA ALA A 82 -3.42 42.23 4.67
C ALA A 82 -4.68 42.58 5.50
N LYS A 83 -4.85 41.98 6.69
CA LYS A 83 -5.91 42.35 7.64
C LYS A 83 -5.62 43.65 8.38
N LYS A 84 -4.35 44.00 8.60
CA LYS A 84 -3.95 45.26 9.26
C LYS A 84 -4.12 46.47 8.34
N GLU A 85 -4.04 46.27 7.04
CA GLU A 85 -4.18 47.31 6.01
C GLU A 85 -5.63 47.53 5.53
N ARG A 86 -6.59 46.71 6.00
CA ARG A 86 -8.03 46.88 5.76
C ARG A 86 -8.71 47.51 6.96
#